data_AF-A0A151IHT2-F1
#
_entry.id   AF-A0A151IHT2-F1
#
_cell.length_a   1.000
_cell.length_b   1.000
_cell.length_c   1.000
_cell.angle_alpha   90.00
_cell.angle_beta   90.00
_cell.angle_gamma   90.00
#
_symmetry.space_group_name_H-M   'P 1'
#
loop_
_entity.id
_entity.type
_entity.pdbx_description
1 polymer ?
#
loop_
_entity_poly.entity_id
_entity_poly.type
_entity_poly.pdbx_seq_one_letter_code
_entity_poly.pdbx_strand_id
1 'polypeptide(L)'
;LSFYHPISQKRGVVFSLVDRAFLLSDFGFHKRNLTLIIDILLDNDYPLDFIFDSVNLRIKHLLKNHKDHARTQIDNNNNACPSWLTVPFIPIHAEKFKRFDRSVVRVSFRSPNKMKKYIKVQKDSRLHTSKSNVVYKIQCNDCDASYVGQTSRQLKTRIKEHRNHINYNSSTRSVITDHRLEYNHDFRWDDVEILDEEPCYRKRLVSEMLNIKKQKLSLNLQTDTEGLHEAYIPIVNKI
;
A
#
# COMPACT_ATOMS: atom_id res chain seq x y z
N LEU A 1 -3.99 -6.46 20.46
CA LEU A 1 -3.50 -6.19 19.07
C LEU A 1 -3.67 -7.37 18.10
N SER A 2 -3.90 -8.60 18.57
CA SER A 2 -3.91 -9.79 17.71
C SER A 2 -5.15 -9.91 16.79
N PHE A 3 -6.29 -9.28 17.08
CA PHE A 3 -7.55 -9.59 16.37
C PHE A 3 -7.65 -9.12 14.90
N TYR A 4 -6.82 -8.16 14.46
CA TYR A 4 -6.94 -7.56 13.12
C TYR A 4 -5.86 -8.02 12.11
N HIS A 5 -5.34 -9.23 12.31
CA HIS A 5 -4.34 -9.81 11.41
C HIS A 5 -4.80 -11.16 10.84
N PRO A 6 -4.48 -11.46 9.55
CA PRO A 6 -4.71 -12.77 8.97
C PRO A 6 -4.08 -13.90 9.81
N ILE A 7 -4.76 -15.04 9.92
CA ILE A 7 -4.26 -16.22 10.64
C ILE A 7 -2.88 -16.66 10.11
N SER A 8 -2.64 -16.53 8.80
CA SER A 8 -1.35 -16.85 8.20
C SER A 8 -0.21 -15.99 8.73
N GLN A 9 -0.44 -14.69 8.97
CA GLN A 9 0.56 -13.79 9.56
C GLN A 9 0.83 -14.16 11.02
N LYS A 10 -0.22 -14.46 11.79
CA LYS A 10 -0.09 -14.93 13.18
C LYS A 10 0.74 -16.20 13.27
N ARG A 11 0.44 -17.19 12.43
CA ARG A 11 1.23 -18.43 12.33
C ARG A 11 2.66 -18.16 11.91
N GLY A 12 2.87 -17.23 10.97
CA GLY A 12 4.20 -16.82 10.53
C GLY A 12 5.09 -16.30 11.68
N VAL A 13 4.51 -15.53 12.61
CA VAL A 13 5.23 -15.09 13.82
C VAL A 13 5.66 -16.29 14.65
N VAL A 14 4.73 -17.19 14.99
CA VAL A 14 5.03 -18.40 15.77
C VAL A 14 6.10 -19.25 15.08
N PHE A 15 5.96 -19.48 13.78
CA PHE A 15 6.92 -20.28 13.01
C PHE A 15 8.30 -19.66 13.02
N SER A 16 8.40 -18.33 12.86
CA SER A 16 9.70 -17.64 12.88
C SER A 16 10.40 -17.74 14.24
N LEU A 17 9.64 -17.75 15.34
CA LEU A 17 10.19 -17.91 16.69
C LEU A 17 10.69 -19.34 16.91
N VAL A 18 9.87 -20.33 16.53
CA VAL A 18 10.25 -21.76 16.59
C VAL A 18 11.48 -22.04 15.73
N ASP A 19 11.50 -21.52 14.50
CA ASP A 19 12.66 -21.68 13.60
C ASP A 19 13.94 -21.13 14.20
N ARG A 20 13.90 -19.94 14.79
CA ARG A 20 15.08 -19.38 15.46
C ARG A 20 15.53 -20.24 16.64
N ALA A 21 14.59 -20.76 17.44
CA ALA A 21 14.93 -21.65 18.54
C ALA A 21 15.61 -22.94 18.05
N PHE A 22 15.08 -23.60 17.03
CA PHE A 22 15.63 -24.88 16.58
C PHE A 22 16.86 -24.75 15.66
N LEU A 23 16.93 -23.71 14.83
CA LEU A 23 17.99 -23.55 13.83
C LEU A 23 19.20 -22.74 14.33
N LEU A 24 19.01 -21.88 15.33
CA LEU A 24 20.07 -20.97 15.81
C LEU A 24 20.53 -21.27 17.24
N SER A 25 19.93 -22.25 17.93
CA SER A 25 20.35 -22.62 19.28
C SER A 25 20.63 -24.12 19.41
N ASP A 26 21.52 -24.46 20.34
CA ASP A 26 21.87 -25.84 20.66
C ASP A 26 20.68 -26.59 21.28
N PHE A 27 20.63 -27.91 21.06
CA PHE A 27 19.59 -28.81 21.59
C PHE A 27 19.34 -28.64 23.09
N GLY A 28 20.40 -28.39 23.88
CA GLY A 28 20.27 -28.16 25.32
C GLY A 28 19.38 -26.96 25.69
N PHE A 29 19.25 -25.96 24.80
CA PHE A 29 18.46 -24.76 25.02
C PHE A 29 17.04 -24.84 24.44
N HIS A 30 16.72 -25.84 23.61
CA HIS A 30 15.44 -25.91 22.90
C HIS A 30 14.23 -25.90 23.84
N LYS A 31 14.29 -26.66 24.94
CA LYS A 31 13.21 -26.69 25.94
C LYS A 31 12.99 -25.31 26.55
N ARG A 32 14.05 -24.65 27.01
CA ARG A 32 13.98 -23.32 27.62
C ARG A 32 13.47 -22.28 26.62
N ASN A 33 13.94 -22.34 25.39
CA ASN A 33 13.52 -21.41 24.33
C ASN A 33 12.05 -21.61 23.96
N LEU A 34 11.55 -22.84 23.93
CA LEU A 34 10.13 -23.11 23.67
C LEU A 34 9.23 -22.59 24.80
N THR A 35 9.61 -22.79 26.06
CA THR A 35 8.89 -22.20 27.20
C THR A 35 8.82 -20.68 27.06
N LEU A 36 9.97 -20.03 26.81
CA LEU A 36 10.02 -18.58 26.59
C LEU A 36 9.14 -18.13 25.42
N ILE A 37 9.11 -18.88 24.31
CA ILE A 37 8.25 -18.56 23.16
C ILE A 37 6.77 -18.63 23.55
N ILE A 38 6.36 -19.64 24.31
CA ILE A 38 4.97 -19.79 24.77
C ILE A 38 4.60 -18.61 25.66
N ASP A 39 5.44 -18.26 26.64
CA ASP A 39 5.21 -17.14 27.55
C ASP A 39 5.06 -15.81 26.78
N ILE A 40 5.98 -15.51 25.85
CA ILE A 40 5.91 -14.31 25.00
C ILE A 40 4.60 -14.27 24.19
N LEU A 41 4.16 -15.40 23.64
CA LEU A 41 2.94 -15.45 22.84
C LEU A 41 1.69 -15.26 23.71
N LEU A 42 1.67 -15.81 24.92
CA LEU A 42 0.59 -15.62 25.90
C LEU A 42 0.49 -14.15 26.33
N ASP A 43 1.64 -13.52 26.63
CA ASP A 43 1.70 -12.09 26.97
C ASP A 43 1.21 -11.17 25.83
N ASN A 44 1.11 -11.69 24.61
CA ASN A 44 0.60 -10.99 23.42
C ASN A 44 -0.83 -11.41 23.02
N ASP A 45 -1.58 -12.02 23.94
CA ASP A 45 -2.97 -12.46 23.78
C ASP A 45 -3.17 -13.47 22.63
N TYR A 46 -2.20 -14.37 22.41
CA TYR A 46 -2.40 -15.50 21.51
C TYR A 46 -3.17 -16.61 22.25
N PRO A 47 -4.26 -17.17 21.69
CA PRO A 47 -4.98 -18.28 22.32
C PRO A 47 -4.08 -19.50 22.50
N LEU A 48 -4.17 -20.14 23.67
CA LEU A 48 -3.31 -21.27 24.05
C LEU A 48 -3.36 -22.42 23.02
N ASP A 49 -4.57 -22.81 22.62
CA ASP A 49 -4.78 -23.87 21.61
C ASP A 49 -4.08 -23.52 20.28
N PHE A 50 -4.20 -22.25 19.85
CA PHE A 50 -3.57 -21.78 18.62
C PHE A 50 -2.04 -21.81 18.70
N ILE A 51 -1.46 -21.47 19.85
CA ILE A 51 -0.02 -21.53 20.10
C ILE A 51 0.45 -22.96 19.94
N PHE A 52 -0.13 -23.89 20.71
CA PHE A 52 0.29 -25.30 20.69
C PHE A 52 0.11 -25.94 19.32
N ASP A 53 -1.04 -25.71 18.66
CA ASP A 53 -1.28 -26.20 17.30
C ASP A 53 -0.20 -25.72 16.33
N SER A 54 0.10 -24.41 16.36
CA SER A 54 1.07 -23.80 15.45
C SER A 54 2.49 -24.28 15.72
N VAL A 55 2.90 -24.36 16.99
CA VAL A 55 4.23 -24.86 17.38
C VAL A 55 4.39 -26.32 16.97
N ASN A 56 3.41 -27.18 17.28
CA ASN A 56 3.45 -28.61 16.94
C ASN A 56 3.49 -28.84 15.44
N LEU A 57 2.69 -28.11 14.67
CA LEU A 57 2.74 -28.14 13.21
C LEU A 57 4.13 -27.79 12.68
N ARG A 58 4.78 -26.77 13.25
CA ARG A 58 6.10 -26.34 12.79
C ARG A 58 7.19 -27.33 13.16
N ILE A 59 7.19 -27.84 14.39
CA ILE A 59 8.17 -28.85 14.84
C ILE A 59 8.08 -30.10 13.96
N LYS A 60 6.87 -30.62 13.71
CA LYS A 60 6.67 -31.77 12.82
C LYS A 60 7.26 -31.54 11.42
N HIS A 61 7.09 -30.34 10.88
CA HIS A 61 7.66 -29.97 9.59
C HIS A 61 9.19 -29.94 9.61
N LEU A 62 9.81 -29.34 10.64
CA LEU A 62 11.26 -29.30 10.78
C LEU A 62 11.87 -30.71 10.88
N LEU A 63 11.23 -31.60 11.66
CA LEU A 63 11.66 -33.00 11.81
C LEU A 63 11.50 -33.80 10.51
N LYS A 64 10.47 -33.50 9.71
CA LYS A 64 10.24 -34.17 8.41
C LYS A 64 11.25 -33.72 7.36
N ASN A 65 11.51 -32.41 7.25
CA ASN A 65 12.48 -31.89 6.28
C ASN A 65 13.91 -32.38 6.57
N HIS A 66 14.25 -32.64 7.83
CA HIS A 66 15.52 -33.32 8.19
C HIS A 66 15.65 -34.73 7.61
N LYS A 67 14.54 -35.43 7.33
CA LYS A 67 14.51 -36.77 6.72
C LYS A 67 14.47 -36.73 5.18
N ASP A 68 13.86 -35.70 4.61
CA ASP A 68 13.61 -35.59 3.17
C ASP A 68 14.75 -34.90 2.37
N HIS A 69 15.79 -34.38 3.03
CA HIS A 69 16.99 -33.82 2.37
C HIS A 69 17.78 -34.84 1.50
N ALA A 70 17.39 -36.12 1.51
CA ALA A 70 17.98 -37.19 0.69
C ALA A 70 17.27 -37.45 -0.66
N ARG A 71 16.13 -36.82 -0.97
CA ARG A 71 15.45 -37.02 -2.26
C ARG A 71 14.84 -35.73 -2.78
N THR A 72 15.60 -35.02 -3.60
CA THR A 72 15.06 -33.96 -4.46
C THR A 72 14.84 -34.54 -5.85
N GLN A 73 13.61 -34.99 -6.16
CA GLN A 73 13.19 -35.15 -7.54
C GLN A 73 12.65 -33.80 -8.03
N ILE A 74 13.22 -33.33 -9.13
CA ILE A 74 12.82 -32.11 -9.83
C ILE A 74 11.64 -32.50 -10.73
N ASP A 75 10.42 -32.30 -10.25
CA ASP A 75 9.24 -32.32 -11.11
C ASP A 75 9.14 -30.98 -11.84
N ASN A 76 9.73 -30.94 -13.03
CA ASN A 76 9.50 -29.90 -14.03
C ASN A 76 8.09 -30.07 -14.63
N ASN A 77 7.07 -29.61 -13.91
CA ASN A 77 5.75 -29.44 -14.50
C ASN A 77 5.55 -27.97 -14.91
N ASN A 78 5.43 -27.74 -16.22
CA ASN A 78 5.07 -26.48 -16.87
C ASN A 78 3.61 -26.10 -16.59
N ASN A 79 3.25 -25.96 -15.31
CA ASN A 79 1.97 -25.39 -14.92
C ASN A 79 2.11 -23.87 -14.90
N ALA A 80 1.25 -23.18 -15.65
CA ALA A 80 1.15 -21.72 -15.60
C ALA A 80 1.07 -21.26 -14.14
N CYS A 81 2.00 -20.40 -13.73
CA CYS A 81 2.08 -19.97 -12.34
C CYS A 81 0.92 -19.01 -12.05
N PRO A 82 0.09 -19.27 -11.03
CA PRO A 82 -1.04 -18.42 -10.70
C PRO A 82 -0.57 -17.00 -10.35
N SER A 83 -1.34 -16.01 -10.80
CA SER A 83 -1.10 -14.60 -10.47
C SER A 83 -1.43 -14.31 -9.00
N TRP A 84 -0.78 -13.31 -8.41
CA TRP A 84 -1.02 -12.93 -7.01
C TRP A 84 -1.79 -11.62 -6.90
N LEU A 85 -2.87 -11.65 -6.12
CA LEU A 85 -3.66 -10.47 -5.75
C LEU A 85 -3.48 -10.18 -4.26
N THR A 86 -2.87 -9.04 -3.93
CA THR A 86 -2.70 -8.62 -2.54
C THR A 86 -3.79 -7.63 -2.13
N VAL A 87 -4.60 -7.97 -1.13
CA VAL A 87 -5.70 -7.13 -0.63
C VAL A 87 -5.55 -6.78 0.85
N PRO A 88 -6.04 -5.62 1.32
CA PRO A 88 -6.07 -5.33 2.75
C PRO A 88 -6.94 -6.34 3.50
N PHE A 89 -6.46 -6.80 4.66
CA PHE A 89 -7.23 -7.69 5.52
C PHE A 89 -8.35 -6.90 6.22
N ILE A 90 -9.59 -7.23 5.86
CA ILE A 90 -10.79 -6.74 6.52
C ILE A 90 -11.61 -7.99 6.87
N PRO A 91 -11.77 -8.35 8.15
CA PRO A 91 -12.35 -9.65 8.56
C PRO A 91 -13.67 -10.00 7.86
N ILE A 92 -14.61 -9.04 7.82
CA ILE A 92 -15.94 -9.19 7.20
C ILE A 92 -15.87 -9.49 5.69
N HIS A 93 -14.80 -9.03 5.02
CA HIS A 93 -14.65 -9.17 3.58
C HIS A 93 -13.69 -10.29 3.17
N ALA A 94 -12.86 -10.78 4.09
CA ALA A 94 -11.83 -11.79 3.80
C ALA A 94 -12.41 -13.08 3.20
N GLU A 95 -13.59 -13.51 3.69
CA GLU A 95 -14.28 -14.71 3.22
C GLU A 95 -14.71 -14.60 1.75
N LYS A 96 -15.07 -13.40 1.28
CA LYS A 96 -15.47 -13.19 -0.12
C LYS A 96 -14.34 -13.52 -1.10
N PHE A 97 -13.09 -13.30 -0.68
CA PHE A 97 -11.90 -13.61 -1.48
C PHE A 97 -11.56 -15.11 -1.54
N LYS A 98 -12.21 -15.97 -0.74
CA LYS A 98 -12.02 -17.43 -0.86
C LYS A 98 -12.70 -18.01 -2.12
N ARG A 99 -13.59 -17.25 -2.75
CA ARG A 99 -14.30 -17.65 -3.97
C ARG A 99 -13.43 -17.59 -5.24
N PHE A 100 -12.26 -16.94 -5.18
CA PHE A 100 -11.34 -16.91 -6.32
C PHE A 100 -10.74 -18.28 -6.58
N ASP A 101 -10.67 -18.65 -7.85
CA ASP A 101 -9.96 -19.86 -8.27
C ASP A 101 -8.46 -19.72 -8.01
N ARG A 102 -7.94 -20.54 -7.09
CA ARG A 102 -6.53 -20.56 -6.68
C ARG A 102 -5.57 -21.02 -7.77
N SER A 103 -6.07 -21.68 -8.82
CA SER A 103 -5.28 -22.09 -9.98
C SER A 103 -4.96 -20.91 -10.90
N VAL A 104 -5.79 -19.85 -10.88
CA VAL A 104 -5.63 -18.64 -11.70
C VAL A 104 -5.12 -17.46 -10.86
N VAL A 105 -5.74 -17.21 -9.70
CA VAL A 105 -5.44 -16.07 -8.83
C VAL A 105 -5.31 -16.53 -7.38
N ARG A 106 -4.15 -16.28 -6.79
CA ARG A 106 -3.91 -16.47 -5.36
C ARG A 106 -4.08 -15.14 -4.62
N VAL A 107 -4.95 -15.15 -3.62
CA VAL A 107 -5.16 -13.98 -2.78
C VAL A 107 -4.23 -14.01 -1.57
N SER A 108 -3.48 -12.93 -1.37
CA SER A 108 -2.71 -12.67 -0.16
C SER A 108 -3.29 -11.47 0.58
N PHE A 109 -3.24 -11.52 1.91
CA PHE A 109 -3.76 -10.45 2.74
C PHE A 109 -2.62 -9.63 3.34
N ARG A 110 -2.72 -8.31 3.20
CA ARG A 110 -1.83 -7.35 3.86
C ARG A 110 -2.54 -6.66 5.03
N SER A 111 -1.82 -6.40 6.10
CA SER A 111 -2.36 -5.65 7.23
C SER A 111 -2.34 -4.15 6.91
N PRO A 112 -3.47 -3.41 7.06
CA PRO A 112 -3.53 -1.99 6.72
C PRO A 112 -2.73 -1.13 7.71
N ASN A 113 -2.75 -1.50 8.99
CA ASN A 113 -2.00 -0.83 10.04
C ASN A 113 -0.58 -1.39 10.11
N LYS A 114 0.39 -0.61 9.60
CA LYS A 114 1.82 -0.95 9.70
C LYS A 114 2.45 -0.20 10.87
N MET A 115 3.39 -0.84 11.57
CA MET A 115 4.15 -0.21 12.66
C MET A 115 4.84 1.09 12.23
N LYS A 116 5.28 1.19 10.97
CA LYS A 116 5.85 2.43 10.38
C LYS A 116 4.95 3.67 10.53
N LYS A 117 3.63 3.49 10.68
CA LYS A 117 2.69 4.59 10.95
C LYS A 117 2.96 5.23 12.32
N TYR A 118 3.29 4.41 13.31
CA TYR A 118 3.49 4.82 14.71
C TYR A 118 4.97 5.06 15.01
N ILE A 119 5.82 4.14 14.57
CA ILE A 119 7.28 4.20 14.72
C ILE A 119 7.85 4.75 13.43
N LYS A 120 8.04 6.07 13.39
CA LYS A 120 8.79 6.74 12.32
C LYS A 120 10.27 6.70 12.67
N VAL A 121 11.11 6.47 11.67
CA VAL A 121 12.54 6.76 11.82
C VAL A 121 12.65 8.27 12.06
N GLN A 122 13.31 8.69 13.14
CA GLN A 122 13.57 10.10 13.46
C GLN A 122 14.54 10.70 12.43
N LYS A 123 14.05 10.93 11.21
CA LYS A 123 14.74 11.70 10.19
C LYS A 123 14.14 13.09 10.14
N ASP A 124 14.94 14.07 9.75
CA ASP A 124 14.47 15.42 9.50
C ASP A 124 13.33 15.41 8.49
N SER A 125 12.26 16.13 8.83
CA SER A 125 11.13 16.27 7.92
C SER A 125 11.59 17.03 6.69
N ARG A 126 11.34 16.45 5.52
CA ARG A 126 11.56 17.17 4.25
C ARG A 126 10.59 18.33 4.16
N LEU A 127 11.06 19.44 3.58
CA LEU A 127 10.18 20.54 3.20
C LEU A 127 9.03 20.00 2.32
N HIS A 128 7.81 20.48 2.56
CA HIS A 128 6.59 20.04 1.88
C HIS A 128 6.75 19.98 0.34
N THR A 129 7.30 21.03 -0.26
CA THR A 129 7.50 21.13 -1.73
C THR A 129 8.66 20.29 -2.27
N SER A 130 9.50 19.71 -1.40
CA SER A 130 10.60 18.81 -1.80
C SER A 130 10.19 17.34 -1.85
N LYS A 131 8.92 17.03 -1.53
CA LYS A 131 8.35 15.69 -1.70
C LYS A 131 8.20 15.34 -3.18
N SER A 132 8.29 14.05 -3.48
CA SER A 132 8.16 13.49 -4.81
C SER A 132 7.17 12.33 -4.80
N ASN A 133 6.71 11.92 -5.98
CA ASN A 133 5.67 10.88 -6.12
C ASN A 133 4.34 11.26 -5.47
N VAL A 134 3.93 12.51 -5.68
CA VAL A 134 2.77 13.10 -5.02
C VAL A 134 1.64 13.39 -6.00
N VAL A 135 0.41 13.30 -5.50
CA VAL A 135 -0.77 13.92 -6.09
C VAL A 135 -0.98 15.25 -5.37
N TYR A 136 -1.06 16.34 -6.12
CA TYR A 136 -1.15 17.70 -5.58
C TYR A 136 -2.35 18.45 -6.14
N LYS A 137 -2.77 19.48 -5.42
CA LYS A 137 -3.87 20.38 -5.79
C LYS A 137 -3.39 21.82 -5.78
N ILE A 138 -3.69 22.54 -6.86
CA ILE A 138 -3.48 23.97 -6.99
C ILE A 138 -4.85 24.63 -7.05
N GLN A 139 -5.13 25.52 -6.10
CA GLN A 139 -6.41 26.24 -6.02
C GLN A 139 -6.30 27.62 -6.68
N CYS A 140 -7.38 28.04 -7.35
CA CYS A 140 -7.55 29.40 -7.83
C CYS A 140 -7.73 30.34 -6.62
N ASN A 141 -7.17 31.54 -6.67
CA ASN A 141 -7.36 32.56 -5.62
C ASN A 141 -8.73 33.23 -5.69
N ASP A 142 -9.28 33.32 -6.89
CA ASP A 142 -10.40 34.21 -7.22
C ASP A 142 -11.72 33.44 -7.37
N CYS A 143 -11.68 32.11 -7.44
CA CYS A 143 -12.87 31.26 -7.48
C CYS A 143 -12.63 29.87 -6.85
N ASP A 144 -13.71 29.09 -6.72
CA ASP A 144 -13.68 27.74 -6.13
C ASP A 144 -13.04 26.67 -7.05
N ALA A 145 -12.52 27.07 -8.22
CA ALA A 145 -11.89 26.15 -9.16
C ALA A 145 -10.53 25.65 -8.66
N SER A 146 -10.20 24.40 -9.01
CA SER A 146 -8.89 23.83 -8.68
C SER A 146 -8.41 22.84 -9.72
N TYR A 147 -7.09 22.72 -9.84
CA TYR A 147 -6.42 21.74 -10.67
C TYR A 147 -5.76 20.68 -9.79
N VAL A 148 -5.97 19.40 -10.13
CA VAL A 148 -5.27 18.28 -9.49
C VAL A 148 -4.34 17.64 -10.51
N GLY A 149 -3.11 17.35 -10.09
CA GLY A 149 -2.16 16.64 -10.93
C GLY A 149 -1.24 15.74 -10.13
N GLN A 150 -0.49 14.87 -10.80
CA GLN A 150 0.57 14.07 -10.19
C GLN A 150 1.97 14.43 -10.68
N THR A 151 2.99 14.09 -9.89
CA THR A 151 4.39 14.14 -10.33
C THR A 151 5.22 13.03 -9.69
N SER A 152 6.12 12.41 -10.46
CA SER A 152 7.19 11.54 -9.94
C SER A 152 8.38 12.33 -9.39
N ARG A 153 8.53 13.59 -9.80
CA ARG A 153 9.62 14.50 -9.44
C ARG A 153 9.26 15.32 -8.20
N GLN A 154 10.17 16.17 -7.76
CA GLN A 154 9.89 17.10 -6.66
C GLN A 154 8.74 18.04 -7.02
N LEU A 155 7.80 18.24 -6.09
CA LEU A 155 6.64 19.08 -6.28
C LEU A 155 7.02 20.51 -6.71
N LYS A 156 8.05 21.10 -6.09
CA LYS A 156 8.56 22.43 -6.43
C LYS A 156 8.93 22.58 -7.92
N THR A 157 9.47 21.53 -8.53
CA THR A 157 9.83 21.53 -9.94
C THR A 157 8.58 21.60 -10.80
N ARG A 158 7.54 20.83 -10.45
CA ARG A 158 6.28 20.80 -11.19
C ARG A 158 5.51 22.12 -11.07
N ILE A 159 5.50 22.73 -9.88
CA ILE A 159 4.90 24.05 -9.66
C ILE A 159 5.60 25.11 -10.54
N LYS A 160 6.94 25.10 -10.58
CA LYS A 160 7.71 26.03 -11.40
C LYS A 160 7.42 25.88 -12.89
N GLU A 161 7.24 24.65 -13.38
CA GLU A 161 6.84 24.40 -14.77
C GLU A 161 5.50 25.03 -15.10
N HIS A 162 4.48 24.81 -14.27
CA HIS A 162 3.16 25.41 -14.47
C HIS A 162 3.23 26.93 -14.48
N ARG A 163 3.96 27.52 -13.52
CA ARG A 163 4.16 28.98 -13.44
C ARG A 163 4.88 29.52 -14.66
N ASN A 164 5.91 28.83 -15.14
CA ASN A 164 6.65 29.25 -16.33
C ASN A 164 5.79 29.12 -17.60
N HIS A 165 4.95 28.08 -17.68
CA HIS A 165 4.09 27.82 -18.83
C HIS A 165 3.10 28.95 -19.11
N ILE A 166 2.67 29.65 -18.07
CA ILE A 166 1.81 30.84 -18.18
C ILE A 166 2.47 31.98 -18.97
N ASN A 167 3.79 32.12 -18.84
CA ASN A 167 4.54 33.19 -19.49
C ASN A 167 4.94 32.87 -20.93
N TYR A 168 4.78 31.62 -21.37
CA TYR A 168 5.09 31.21 -22.74
C TYR A 168 3.88 31.41 -23.65
N ASN A 169 4.08 32.07 -24.79
CA ASN A 169 3.14 32.04 -25.92
C ASN A 169 3.26 30.71 -26.67
N SER A 170 2.95 29.61 -25.98
CA SER A 170 2.86 28.28 -26.59
C SER A 170 1.57 28.15 -27.39
N SER A 171 1.63 27.43 -28.52
CA SER A 171 0.43 27.07 -29.29
C SER A 171 -0.50 26.12 -28.52
N THR A 172 0.06 25.34 -27.58
CA THR A 172 -0.70 24.46 -26.68
C THR A 172 -0.65 25.02 -25.27
N ARG A 173 -1.77 25.56 -24.80
CA ARG A 173 -1.92 26.10 -23.45
C ARG A 173 -2.35 24.99 -22.50
N SER A 174 -1.99 25.12 -21.22
CA SER A 174 -2.49 24.20 -20.18
C SER A 174 -3.81 24.73 -19.64
N VAL A 175 -4.65 23.86 -19.08
CA VAL A 175 -5.93 24.24 -18.46
C VAL A 175 -5.77 25.31 -17.36
N ILE A 176 -4.63 25.30 -16.67
CA ILE A 176 -4.28 26.33 -15.68
C ILE A 176 -4.03 27.68 -16.37
N THR A 177 -3.25 27.68 -17.44
CA THR A 177 -2.96 28.88 -18.23
C THR A 177 -4.23 29.43 -18.88
N ASP A 178 -5.08 28.58 -19.43
CA ASP A 178 -6.35 28.98 -20.05
C ASP A 178 -7.27 29.66 -19.04
N HIS A 179 -7.52 29.01 -17.89
CA HIS A 179 -8.34 29.57 -16.83
C HIS A 179 -7.83 30.93 -16.35
N ARG A 180 -6.52 31.05 -16.12
CA ARG A 180 -5.91 32.32 -15.71
C ARG A 180 -6.14 33.44 -16.72
N LEU A 181 -6.04 33.16 -18.01
CA LEU A 181 -6.12 34.20 -19.05
C LEU A 181 -7.54 34.56 -19.43
N GLU A 182 -8.45 33.58 -19.44
CA GLU A 182 -9.86 33.79 -19.74
C GLU A 182 -10.55 34.61 -18.64
N TYR A 183 -10.25 34.32 -17.37
CA TYR A 183 -10.92 34.95 -16.23
C TYR A 183 -10.05 36.01 -15.53
N ASN A 184 -8.81 36.22 -15.99
CA ASN A 184 -7.81 37.08 -15.32
C ASN A 184 -7.60 36.71 -13.83
N HIS A 185 -7.66 35.42 -13.52
CA HIS A 185 -7.46 34.87 -12.18
C HIS A 185 -6.00 34.49 -11.93
N ASP A 186 -5.60 34.32 -10.67
CA ASP A 186 -4.31 33.72 -10.32
C ASP A 186 -4.45 32.53 -9.38
N PHE A 187 -3.37 31.78 -9.18
CA PHE A 187 -3.35 30.55 -8.40
C PHE A 187 -2.52 30.67 -7.12
N ARG A 188 -2.85 29.83 -6.13
CA ARG A 188 -2.09 29.67 -4.89
C ARG A 188 -0.79 28.89 -5.12
N TRP A 189 0.21 29.57 -5.67
CA TRP A 189 1.51 28.96 -6.02
C TRP A 189 2.34 28.52 -4.82
N ASP A 190 2.25 29.26 -3.71
CA ASP A 190 3.04 29.01 -2.50
C ASP A 190 2.34 28.07 -1.51
N ASP A 191 1.04 27.85 -1.67
CA ASP A 191 0.19 27.02 -0.81
C ASP A 191 -0.46 25.86 -1.59
N VAL A 192 0.40 25.06 -2.22
CA VAL A 192 -0.01 23.86 -2.96
C VAL A 192 -0.23 22.70 -2.00
N GLU A 193 -1.43 22.13 -2.02
CA GLU A 193 -1.80 21.01 -1.15
C GLU A 193 -1.30 19.68 -1.73
N ILE A 194 -0.79 18.78 -0.89
CA ILE A 194 -0.49 17.40 -1.26
C ILE A 194 -1.65 16.53 -0.79
N LEU A 195 -2.37 15.93 -1.75
CA LEU A 195 -3.53 15.09 -1.50
C LEU A 195 -3.15 13.64 -1.21
N ASP A 196 -2.05 13.14 -1.82
CA ASP A 196 -1.57 11.77 -1.61
C ASP A 196 -0.07 11.63 -1.95
N GLU A 197 0.58 10.63 -1.36
CA GLU A 197 1.97 10.24 -1.64
C GLU A 197 2.03 8.74 -2.05
N GLU A 198 2.13 8.47 -3.36
CA GLU A 198 2.14 7.11 -3.91
C GLU A 198 3.32 6.90 -4.87
N PRO A 199 4.36 6.16 -4.44
CA PRO A 199 5.53 5.84 -5.26
C PRO A 199 5.20 5.02 -6.51
N CYS A 200 4.18 4.17 -6.46
CA CYS A 200 3.81 3.32 -7.59
C CYS A 200 3.02 4.12 -8.62
N TYR A 201 3.61 4.33 -9.81
CA TYR A 201 3.00 5.12 -10.88
C TYR A 201 1.55 4.74 -11.19
N ARG A 202 1.26 3.44 -11.40
CA ARG A 202 -0.09 2.96 -11.73
C ARG A 202 -1.11 3.27 -10.62
N LYS A 203 -0.71 3.16 -9.36
CA LYS A 203 -1.58 3.50 -8.22
C LYS A 203 -1.75 5.00 -8.09
N ARG A 204 -0.69 5.77 -8.37
CA ARG A 204 -0.74 7.23 -8.36
C ARG A 204 -1.66 7.79 -9.44
N LEU A 205 -1.70 7.17 -10.63
CA LEU A 205 -2.69 7.52 -11.66
C LEU A 205 -4.13 7.33 -11.16
N VAL A 206 -4.43 6.19 -10.53
CA VAL A 206 -5.76 5.96 -9.93
C VAL A 206 -6.04 6.97 -8.82
N SER A 207 -5.05 7.28 -7.98
CA SER A 207 -5.17 8.28 -6.91
C SER A 207 -5.44 9.68 -7.46
N GLU A 208 -4.77 10.10 -8.54
CA GLU A 208 -5.02 11.34 -9.27
C GLU A 208 -6.47 11.40 -9.77
N MET A 209 -6.93 10.38 -10.50
CA MET A 209 -8.30 10.32 -11.02
C MET A 209 -9.36 10.42 -9.91
N LEU A 210 -9.15 9.70 -8.80
CA LEU A 210 -10.04 9.75 -7.64
C LEU A 210 -10.07 11.15 -7.01
N ASN A 211 -8.91 11.80 -6.90
CA ASN A 211 -8.81 13.15 -6.35
C ASN A 211 -9.38 14.21 -7.29
N ILE A 212 -9.30 14.04 -8.62
CA ILE A 212 -9.98 14.90 -9.60
C ILE A 212 -11.50 14.80 -9.40
N LYS A 213 -12.06 13.58 -9.34
CA LYS A 213 -13.51 13.37 -9.17
C LYS A 213 -14.07 13.89 -7.84
N LYS A 214 -13.23 14.05 -6.82
CA LYS A 214 -13.62 14.65 -5.53
C LYS A 214 -13.70 16.18 -5.56
N GLN A 215 -13.16 16.84 -6.58
CA GLN A 215 -13.24 18.30 -6.66
C GLN A 215 -14.63 18.76 -7.10
N LYS A 216 -15.12 19.85 -6.49
CA LYS A 216 -16.40 20.47 -6.87
C LYS A 216 -16.34 21.12 -8.26
N LEU A 217 -15.30 21.94 -8.48
CA LEU A 217 -15.03 22.65 -9.73
C LEU A 217 -13.61 22.33 -10.20
N SER A 218 -13.47 21.17 -10.84
CA SER A 218 -12.18 20.71 -11.37
C SER A 218 -11.85 21.41 -12.69
N LEU A 219 -10.63 21.91 -12.83
CA LEU A 219 -10.08 22.41 -14.11
C LEU A 219 -9.57 21.29 -15.02
N ASN A 220 -9.37 20.08 -14.48
CA ASN A 220 -8.93 18.92 -15.26
C ASN A 220 -9.90 18.56 -16.40
N LEU A 221 -9.36 17.96 -17.46
CA LEU A 221 -10.15 17.49 -18.58
C LEU A 221 -10.90 16.20 -18.20
N GLN A 222 -12.04 15.94 -18.84
CA GLN A 222 -12.78 14.69 -18.60
C GLN A 222 -11.93 13.46 -18.95
N THR A 223 -11.11 13.58 -20.01
CA THR A 223 -10.12 12.59 -20.46
C THR A 223 -9.13 12.18 -19.37
N ASP A 224 -8.83 13.08 -18.42
CA ASP A 224 -7.92 12.79 -17.29
C ASP A 224 -8.49 11.73 -16.33
N THR A 225 -9.80 11.41 -16.43
CA THR A 225 -10.48 10.45 -15.55
C THR A 225 -11.05 9.22 -16.27
N GLU A 226 -10.84 9.07 -17.58
CA GLU A 226 -11.39 7.97 -18.39
C GLU A 226 -10.92 6.59 -17.93
N GLY A 227 -9.72 6.48 -17.36
CA GLY A 227 -9.18 5.22 -16.85
C GLY A 227 -9.85 4.71 -15.58
N LEU A 228 -10.75 5.49 -14.95
CA LEU A 228 -11.43 5.12 -13.71
C LEU A 228 -12.75 4.40 -14.01
N HIS A 229 -12.84 3.13 -13.64
CA HIS A 229 -14.04 2.33 -13.84
C HIS A 229 -15.26 2.93 -13.10
N GLU A 230 -16.42 2.93 -13.74
CA GLU A 230 -17.69 3.45 -13.21
C GLU A 230 -18.10 2.88 -11.84
N ALA A 231 -17.65 1.68 -11.48
CA ALA A 231 -17.90 1.05 -10.19
C ALA A 231 -17.36 1.88 -9.01
N TYR A 232 -16.38 2.76 -9.24
CA TYR A 232 -15.84 3.66 -8.22
C TYR A 232 -16.69 4.91 -8.01
N ILE A 233 -17.50 5.34 -8.99
CA ILE A 233 -18.25 6.61 -8.94
C ILE A 233 -19.19 6.69 -7.73
N PRO A 234 -20.03 5.67 -7.44
CA PRO A 234 -20.93 5.73 -6.28
C PRO A 234 -20.20 5.78 -4.93
N ILE A 235 -18.96 5.30 -4.88
CA ILE A 235 -18.14 5.30 -3.67
C ILE A 235 -17.53 6.68 -3.48
N VAL A 236 -17.00 7.28 -4.56
CA VAL A 236 -16.39 8.62 -4.52
C VAL A 236 -17.43 9.67 -4.15
N ASN A 237 -18.64 9.60 -4.70
CA ASN A 237 -19.71 10.57 -4.42
C ASN A 237 -20.26 10.51 -2.99
N LYS A 238 -19.96 9.46 -2.23
CA LYS A 238 -20.41 9.29 -0.83
C LYS A 238 -19.42 9.83 0.21
N ILE A 239 -18.20 10.18 -0.21
CA ILE A 239 -17.11 10.65 0.65
C ILE A 239 -16.97 12.16 0.46
#